data_AF-A0A7Y3B4R5-F1
#
_entry.id   AF-A0A7Y3B4R5-F1
#
_cell.length_a   1.000
_cell.length_b   1.000
_cell.length_c   1.000
_cell.angle_alpha   90.00
_cell.angle_beta   90.00
_cell.angle_gamma   90.00
#
_symmetry.space_group_name_H-M   'P 1'
#
loop_
_entity.id
_entity.type
_entity.pdbx_description
1 polymer ?
#
loop_
_entity_poly.entity_id
_entity_poly.type
_entity_poly.pdbx_seq_one_letter_code
_entity_poly.pdbx_strand_id
1 'polypeptide(L)'
;MIAFFTTFRTFGVALRRGLSDPQFRALSFLVVVLLASGTVFYWRFEDWTVLDSLYFSVITLTTVGYGDLAPTTAPTKIFTIVY
;
A
#
# COMPACT_ATOMS: atom_id res chain seq x y z
N MET A 1 -25.96 -17.94 16.62
CA MET A 1 -24.78 -18.55 15.94
C MET A 1 -24.96 -18.62 14.42
N ILE A 2 -26.10 -19.10 13.89
CA ILE A 2 -26.33 -19.20 12.42
C ILE A 2 -26.21 -17.84 11.68
N ALA A 3 -26.76 -16.77 12.26
CA ALA A 3 -26.69 -15.42 11.68
C ALA A 3 -25.24 -14.90 11.51
N PHE A 4 -24.34 -15.26 12.42
CA PHE A 4 -22.93 -14.88 12.34
C PHE A 4 -22.25 -15.50 11.11
N PHE A 5 -22.49 -16.80 10.87
CA PHE A 5 -21.95 -17.51 9.71
C PHE A 5 -22.53 -17.00 8.39
N THR A 6 -23.82 -16.63 8.35
CA THR A 6 -24.42 -16.03 7.15
C THR A 6 -23.86 -14.64 6.86
N THR A 7 -23.62 -13.81 7.88
CA THR A 7 -22.98 -12.49 7.70
C THR A 7 -21.56 -12.63 7.18
N PHE A 8 -20.79 -13.58 7.72
CA PHE A 8 -19.43 -13.85 7.24
C PHE A 8 -19.40 -14.31 5.79
N ARG A 9 -20.35 -15.17 5.39
CA ARG A 9 -20.51 -15.59 3.98
C ARG A 9 -20.90 -14.43 3.08
N THR A 10 -21.85 -13.60 3.49
CA THR A 10 -22.30 -12.43 2.72
C THR A 10 -21.18 -11.41 2.55
N PHE A 11 -20.38 -11.18 3.59
CA PHE A 11 -19.20 -10.34 3.52
C PHE A 11 -18.18 -10.87 2.50
N GLY A 12 -17.89 -12.18 2.53
CA GLY A 12 -16.99 -12.80 1.55
C GLY A 12 -17.49 -12.68 0.11
N VAL A 13 -18.80 -12.82 -0.12
CA VAL A 13 -19.41 -12.62 -1.44
C VAL A 13 -19.38 -11.15 -1.86
N ALA A 14 -19.62 -10.21 -0.94
CA ALA A 14 -19.53 -8.78 -1.20
C ALA A 14 -18.10 -8.36 -1.59
N LEU A 15 -17.09 -8.87 -0.87
CA LEU A 15 -15.68 -8.63 -1.19
C LEU A 15 -15.32 -9.17 -2.57
N ARG A 16 -15.76 -10.41 -2.90
CA ARG A 16 -15.54 -10.99 -4.24
C ARG A 16 -16.26 -10.21 -5.34
N ARG A 17 -17.45 -9.69 -5.08
CA ARG A 17 -18.18 -8.83 -6.04
C ARG A 17 -17.45 -7.51 -6.24
N GLY A 18 -16.95 -6.89 -5.17
CA GLY A 18 -16.10 -5.71 -5.27
C GLY A 18 -14.84 -5.98 -6.09
N LEU A 19 -14.17 -7.12 -5.87
CA LEU A 19 -13.01 -7.55 -6.66
C LEU A 19 -13.32 -7.87 -8.13
N SER A 20 -14.58 -8.12 -8.51
CA SER A 20 -14.99 -8.29 -9.91
C SER A 20 -15.23 -6.97 -10.64
N ASP A 21 -15.41 -5.87 -9.90
CA ASP A 21 -15.63 -4.56 -10.49
C ASP A 21 -14.35 -4.07 -11.21
N PRO A 22 -14.41 -3.71 -12.51
CA PRO A 22 -13.25 -3.23 -13.25
C PRO A 22 -12.57 -2.01 -12.63
N GLN A 23 -13.33 -1.10 -12.02
CA GLN A 23 -12.78 0.11 -11.38
C GLN A 23 -12.05 -0.26 -10.09
N PHE A 24 -12.64 -1.10 -9.26
CA PHE A 24 -12.00 -1.58 -8.04
C PHE A 24 -10.70 -2.35 -8.35
N ARG A 25 -10.70 -3.17 -9.41
CA ARG A 25 -9.50 -3.86 -9.89
C ARG A 25 -8.43 -2.90 -10.36
N ALA A 26 -8.80 -1.86 -11.12
CA ALA A 26 -7.86 -0.85 -11.59
C ALA A 26 -7.22 -0.07 -10.44
N LEU A 27 -8.02 0.34 -9.44
CA LEU A 27 -7.51 1.01 -8.24
C LEU A 27 -6.60 0.10 -7.41
N SER A 28 -7.01 -1.16 -7.20
CA SER A 28 -6.19 -2.14 -6.48
C SER A 28 -4.85 -2.38 -7.19
N PHE A 29 -4.87 -2.48 -8.52
CA PHE A 29 -3.67 -2.59 -9.33
C PHE A 29 -2.79 -1.35 -9.23
N LEU A 30 -3.37 -0.15 -9.28
CA LEU A 30 -2.64 1.11 -9.10
C LEU A 30 -1.95 1.16 -7.74
N VAL A 31 -2.63 0.78 -6.65
CA VAL A 31 -2.04 0.72 -5.31
C VAL A 31 -0.86 -0.25 -5.27
N VAL A 32 -0.99 -1.44 -5.85
CA VAL A 32 0.12 -2.42 -5.91
C VAL A 32 1.30 -1.86 -6.70
N VAL A 33 1.04 -1.17 -7.82
CA VAL A 33 2.09 -0.54 -8.63
C VAL A 33 2.79 0.59 -7.87
N LEU A 34 2.04 1.44 -7.15
CA LEU A 34 2.60 2.50 -6.31
C LEU A 34 3.45 1.91 -5.19
N LEU A 35 2.95 0.91 -4.46
CA LEU A 35 3.73 0.25 -3.41
C LEU A 35 5.01 -0.39 -3.96
N ALA A 36 4.94 -1.06 -5.12
CA ALA A 36 6.10 -1.66 -5.75
C ALA A 36 7.11 -0.60 -6.22
N SER A 37 6.65 0.49 -6.83
CA SER A 37 7.52 1.57 -7.31
C SER A 37 8.21 2.30 -6.16
N GLY A 38 7.47 2.63 -5.09
CA GLY A 38 8.02 3.21 -3.86
C GLY A 38 9.05 2.29 -3.22
N THR A 39 8.73 1.00 -3.07
CA THR A 39 9.63 0.01 -2.46
C THR A 39 10.94 -0.11 -3.23
N VAL A 40 10.88 -0.20 -4.57
CA VAL A 40 12.09 -0.29 -5.42
C VAL A 40 12.90 1.00 -5.35
N PHE A 41 12.25 2.16 -5.30
CA PHE A 41 12.93 3.45 -5.19
C PHE A 41 13.68 3.58 -3.86
N TYR A 42 13.01 3.41 -2.72
CA TYR A 42 13.65 3.56 -1.41
C TYR A 42 14.73 2.49 -1.16
N TRP A 43 14.51 1.26 -1.63
CA TRP A 43 15.52 0.20 -1.56
C TRP A 43 16.81 0.58 -2.29
N ARG A 44 16.70 1.34 -3.40
CA ARG A 44 17.85 1.70 -4.22
C ARG A 44 18.56 2.98 -3.80
N PHE A 45 17.85 3.92 -3.16
CA PHE A 45 18.33 5.28 -2.88
C PHE A 45 18.51 5.60 -1.40
N GLU A 46 17.86 4.90 -0.48
CA GLU A 46 18.02 5.11 0.98
C GLU A 46 18.79 3.96 1.67
N ASP A 47 19.31 3.00 0.90
CA ASP A 47 20.02 1.79 1.38
C ASP A 47 19.24 1.00 2.47
N TRP A 48 17.91 1.15 2.48
CA TRP A 48 17.02 0.41 3.37
C TRP A 48 16.85 -1.03 2.91
N THR A 49 16.46 -1.93 3.80
CA THR A 49 16.07 -3.28 3.37
C THR A 49 14.80 -3.21 2.51
N VAL A 50 14.53 -4.23 1.70
CA VAL A 50 13.29 -4.31 0.92
C VAL A 50 12.05 -4.25 1.84
N LEU A 51 12.15 -4.83 3.04
CA LEU A 51 11.06 -4.83 4.02
C LEU A 51 10.83 -3.43 4.59
N ASP A 52 11.89 -2.72 4.98
CA ASP A 52 11.80 -1.34 5.50
C ASP A 52 11.30 -0.37 4.41
N SER A 53 11.71 -0.60 3.16
CA SER A 53 11.26 0.18 2.00
C SER A 53 9.77 -0.03 1.71
N LEU A 54 9.29 -1.27 1.81
CA LEU A 54 7.87 -1.59 1.69
C LEU A 54 7.07 -1.00 2.85
N TYR A 55 7.58 -1.14 4.07
CA TYR A 55 6.99 -0.56 5.27
C TYR A 55 6.84 0.96 5.13
N PHE A 56 7.91 1.67 4.77
CA PHE A 56 7.88 3.12 4.54
C PHE A 56 6.91 3.50 3.42
N SER A 57 6.89 2.74 2.32
CA SER A 57 5.98 2.96 1.21
C SER A 57 4.51 2.83 1.60
N VAL A 58 4.18 1.85 2.46
CA VAL A 58 2.83 1.64 2.98
C VAL A 58 2.42 2.77 3.91
N ILE A 59 3.22 3.06 4.95
CA ILE A 59 2.84 4.05 5.98
C ILE A 59 2.77 5.47 5.40
N THR A 60 3.55 5.77 4.35
CA THR A 60 3.49 7.03 3.62
C THR A 60 2.22 7.10 2.76
N LEU A 61 1.94 6.06 1.96
CA LEU A 61 0.77 6.02 1.07
C LEU A 61 -0.55 6.03 1.84
N THR A 62 -0.60 5.40 3.02
CA THR A 62 -1.77 5.40 3.90
C THR A 62 -1.81 6.58 4.87
N THR A 63 -0.87 7.54 4.75
CA THR A 63 -0.76 8.73 5.61
C THR A 63 -0.66 8.43 7.11
N VAL A 64 -0.13 7.26 7.48
CA VAL A 64 0.08 6.85 8.89
C VAL A 64 1.33 7.53 9.45
N GLY A 65 2.45 7.48 8.72
CA GLY A 65 3.66 8.25 8.99
C GLY A 65 4.18 8.20 10.43
N TYR A 66 4.72 7.05 10.87
CA TYR A 66 5.24 6.90 12.24
C TYR A 66 6.47 7.77 12.57
N GLY A 67 7.22 8.22 11.55
CA GLY A 67 8.36 9.12 11.72
C GLY A 67 9.65 8.44 12.20
N ASP A 68 9.68 7.10 12.21
CA ASP A 68 10.84 6.25 12.52
C ASP A 68 11.82 6.14 11.34
N LEU A 69 11.30 6.10 10.12
CA LEU A 69 12.06 6.19 8.87
C LEU A 69 11.72 7.50 8.16
N ALA A 70 12.75 8.15 7.60
CA ALA A 70 12.58 9.35 6.78
C ALA A 70 13.67 9.44 5.72
N PRO A 71 13.35 9.90 4.50
CA PRO A 71 14.33 10.08 3.44
C PRO A 71 15.40 11.09 3.87
N THR A 72 16.66 10.76 3.62
CA THR A 72 17.82 11.54 4.09
C THR A 72 18.27 12.55 3.04
N THR A 73 18.14 12.22 1.75
CA THR A 73 18.65 13.04 0.65
C THR A 73 17.59 13.98 0.06
N ALA A 74 18.03 15.06 -0.59
CA ALA A 74 17.13 15.98 -1.29
C ALA A 74 16.26 15.31 -2.39
N PRO A 75 16.81 14.48 -3.29
CA PRO A 75 16.01 13.86 -4.35
C PRO A 75 14.97 12.87 -3.80
N THR A 76 15.30 12.12 -2.75
CA THR A 76 14.37 11.17 -2.14
C THR A 76 13.25 11.88 -1.39
N LYS A 77 13.53 13.01 -0.73
CA LYS A 77 12.49 13.89 -0.15
C LYS A 77 11.54 14.43 -1.20
N ILE A 78 12.05 14.88 -2.36
CA ILE A 78 11.20 15.37 -3.46
C ILE A 78 10.33 14.24 -3.99
N PHE A 79 10.89 13.04 -4.15
CA PHE A 79 10.11 11.87 -4.54
C PHE A 79 8.97 11.59 -3.53
N THR A 80 9.27 11.57 -2.23
CA THR A 80 8.26 11.36 -1.18
C THR A 80 7.13 12.40 -1.17
N ILE A 81 7.38 13.63 -1.62
CA ILE A 81 6.34 14.66 -1.74
C ILE A 81 5.37 14.37 -2.90
N VAL A 82 5.87 13.77 -3.99
CA VAL A 82 5.08 13.45 -5.19
C VAL A 82 4.40 12.09 -5.09
N TYR A 83 5.03 11.16 -4.36
CA TYR A 83 4.61 9.79 -4.12
C TYR A 83 3.35 9.71 -3.25
#